data_AF-A0A9D5TF60-F1
#
_entry.id   AF-A0A9D5TF60-F1
#
_cell.length_a   1.000
_cell.length_b   1.000
_cell.length_c   1.000
_cell.angle_alpha   90.00
_cell.angle_beta   90.00
_cell.angle_gamma   90.00
#
_symmetry.space_group_name_H-M   'P 1'
#
loop_
_entity.id
_entity.type
_entity.pdbx_description
1 polymer ?
#
loop_
_entity_poly.entity_id
_entity_poly.type
_entity_poly.pdbx_seq_one_letter_code
_entity_poly.pdbx_strand_id
1 'polypeptide(L)'
;MKNLWRSAMKRQNVETTSWLTNGISEEQLKIEKALAVISAKIYTKRTKMGLDQKAFAKFMGVTQGMISRWESGTYNFSISTLIGICEKLNLSFDPCIVDRELAIQNIAFVMPKKPSIDIKDWVDWKPSMNNAGSEDAA
;
A
#
# COMPACT_ATOMS: atom_id res chain seq x y z
N MET A 1 -18.10 16.00 32.61
CA MET A 1 -16.80 15.38 32.21
C MET A 1 -16.82 13.83 32.21
N LYS A 2 -17.93 13.15 31.87
CA LYS A 2 -17.97 11.67 31.70
C LYS A 2 -18.48 11.20 30.33
N ASN A 3 -18.68 12.12 29.38
CA ASN A 3 -19.40 11.82 28.13
C ASN A 3 -18.60 12.11 26.85
N LEU A 4 -17.31 12.47 26.95
CA LEU A 4 -16.47 12.77 25.77
C LEU A 4 -15.69 11.54 25.25
N TRP A 5 -15.36 10.57 26.11
CA TRP A 5 -14.63 9.37 25.64
C TRP A 5 -15.52 8.44 24.80
N ARG A 6 -16.84 8.43 25.03
CA ARG A 6 -17.78 7.64 24.22
C ARG A 6 -17.87 8.15 22.77
N SER A 7 -17.64 9.45 22.54
CA SER A 7 -17.57 10.02 21.18
C SER A 7 -16.25 9.71 20.48
N ALA A 8 -15.12 9.72 21.20
CA ALA A 8 -13.82 9.34 20.62
C ALA A 8 -13.72 7.83 20.32
N MET A 9 -14.50 6.99 21.02
CA MET A 9 -14.66 5.55 20.75
C MET A 9 -15.74 5.23 19.71
N LYS A 10 -16.45 6.22 19.15
CA LYS A 10 -17.35 6.03 18.00
C LYS A 10 -16.58 5.96 16.66
N ARG A 11 -15.44 5.27 16.68
CA ARG A 11 -14.83 4.65 15.49
C ARG A 11 -15.16 3.15 15.40
N GLN A 12 -16.25 2.72 16.04
CA GLN A 12 -17.00 1.55 15.60
C GLN A 12 -18.06 2.01 14.60
N ASN A 13 -17.61 2.33 13.39
CA ASN A 13 -18.41 2.16 12.18
C ASN A 13 -17.46 2.20 10.97
N VAL A 14 -16.59 1.19 10.85
CA VAL A 14 -16.60 0.56 9.53
C VAL A 14 -17.98 -0.05 9.48
N GLU A 15 -18.98 0.66 8.93
CA GLU A 15 -20.16 -0.05 8.43
C GLU A 15 -19.57 -1.16 7.60
N THR A 16 -19.75 -2.38 8.09
CA THR A 16 -18.98 -3.52 7.64
C THR A 16 -19.06 -3.51 6.12
N THR A 17 -17.92 -3.25 5.47
CA THR A 17 -17.76 -3.45 4.04
C THR A 17 -17.96 -4.93 3.67
N SER A 18 -18.43 -5.76 4.61
CA SER A 18 -19.12 -7.01 4.41
C SER A 18 -20.10 -7.00 3.25
N TRP A 19 -20.79 -5.89 2.92
CA TRP A 19 -21.61 -5.85 1.71
C TRP A 19 -20.78 -5.85 0.41
N LEU A 20 -19.58 -5.23 0.42
CA LEU A 20 -18.62 -5.28 -0.69
C LEU A 20 -17.97 -6.66 -0.84
N THR A 21 -17.78 -7.36 0.28
CA THR A 21 -17.14 -8.69 0.29
C THR A 21 -18.15 -9.83 0.37
N ASN A 22 -19.45 -9.54 0.23
CA ASN A 22 -20.49 -10.56 0.32
C ASN A 22 -20.34 -11.53 -0.87
N GLY A 23 -20.16 -12.81 -0.59
CA GLY A 23 -19.91 -13.84 -1.61
C GLY A 23 -18.43 -14.01 -2.00
N ILE A 24 -17.50 -13.23 -1.44
CA ILE A 24 -16.06 -13.46 -1.59
C ILE A 24 -15.59 -14.35 -0.45
N SER A 25 -14.86 -15.43 -0.76
CA SER A 25 -14.31 -16.29 0.28
C SER A 25 -13.22 -15.58 1.08
N GLU A 26 -13.08 -15.93 2.36
CA GLU A 26 -11.99 -15.42 3.20
C GLU A 26 -10.60 -15.76 2.63
N GLU A 27 -10.48 -16.85 1.88
CA GLU A 27 -9.27 -17.22 1.16
C GLU A 27 -8.96 -16.25 0.02
N GLN A 28 -9.95 -15.99 -0.85
CA GLN A 28 -9.82 -15.06 -1.97
C GLN A 28 -9.46 -13.66 -1.47
N LEU A 29 -10.11 -13.21 -0.40
CA LEU A 29 -9.82 -11.91 0.22
C LEU A 29 -8.38 -11.81 0.73
N LYS A 30 -7.82 -12.89 1.29
CA LYS A 30 -6.41 -12.90 1.74
C LYS A 30 -5.44 -12.85 0.58
N ILE A 31 -5.73 -13.58 -0.50
CA ILE A 31 -4.93 -13.56 -1.73
C ILE A 31 -4.90 -12.14 -2.31
N GLU A 32 -6.07 -11.54 -2.55
CA GLU A 32 -6.18 -10.19 -3.11
C GLU A 32 -5.47 -9.15 -2.25
N LYS A 33 -5.61 -9.22 -0.93
CA LYS A 33 -4.88 -8.35 0.00
C LYS A 33 -3.37 -8.51 -0.15
N ALA A 34 -2.85 -9.74 -0.21
CA ALA A 34 -1.42 -9.98 -0.37
C ALA A 34 -0.89 -9.44 -1.71
N LEU A 35 -1.59 -9.71 -2.81
CA LEU A 35 -1.22 -9.23 -4.14
C LEU A 35 -1.25 -7.70 -4.22
N ALA A 36 -2.26 -7.05 -3.65
CA ALA A 36 -2.36 -5.60 -3.59
C ALA A 36 -1.19 -4.98 -2.81
N VAL A 37 -0.81 -5.56 -1.66
CA VAL A 37 0.33 -5.08 -0.86
C VAL A 37 1.64 -5.20 -1.63
N ILE A 38 1.88 -6.33 -2.30
CA ILE A 38 3.08 -6.55 -3.11
C ILE A 38 3.13 -5.54 -4.27
N SER A 39 2.06 -5.43 -5.03
CA SER A 39 1.92 -4.48 -6.15
C SER A 39 2.19 -3.04 -5.71
N ALA A 40 1.53 -2.60 -4.63
CA ALA A 40 1.70 -1.26 -4.09
C ALA A 40 3.15 -1.00 -3.64
N LYS A 41 3.85 -2.01 -3.11
CA LYS A 41 5.25 -1.87 -2.70
C LYS A 41 6.17 -1.67 -3.91
N ILE A 42 5.97 -2.44 -4.98
CA ILE A 42 6.73 -2.30 -6.24
C ILE A 42 6.48 -0.91 -6.84
N TYR A 43 5.21 -0.51 -6.97
CA TYR A 43 4.82 0.82 -7.46
C TYR A 43 5.47 1.94 -6.63
N THR A 44 5.42 1.83 -5.30
CA THR A 44 6.01 2.82 -4.39
C THR A 44 7.52 2.90 -4.55
N LYS A 45 8.22 1.77 -4.75
CA LYS A 45 9.66 1.80 -5.00
C LYS A 45 9.98 2.45 -6.34
N ARG A 46 9.27 2.09 -7.41
CA ARG A 46 9.44 2.71 -8.72
C ARG A 46 9.24 4.23 -8.67
N THR A 47 8.14 4.70 -8.06
CA THR A 47 7.84 6.14 -7.96
C THR A 47 8.86 6.89 -7.11
N LYS A 48 9.36 6.30 -6.01
CA LYS A 48 10.47 6.88 -5.23
C LYS A 48 11.78 6.98 -6.00
N MET A 49 11.99 6.13 -7.00
CA MET A 49 13.12 6.22 -7.93
C MET A 49 12.90 7.25 -9.05
N GLY A 50 11.71 7.88 -9.12
CA GLY A 50 11.38 8.85 -10.17
C GLY A 50 11.20 8.23 -11.57
N LEU A 51 10.95 6.93 -11.65
CA LEU A 51 10.88 6.21 -12.93
C LEU A 51 9.43 6.04 -13.41
N ASP A 52 9.20 6.28 -14.69
CA ASP A 52 8.00 5.78 -15.36
C ASP A 52 8.08 4.25 -15.55
N GLN A 53 6.97 3.62 -15.96
CA GLN A 53 6.94 2.17 -16.14
C GLN A 53 7.88 1.67 -17.24
N LYS A 54 8.17 2.48 -18.27
CA LYS A 54 9.04 2.09 -19.40
C LYS A 54 10.51 2.08 -18.97
N ALA A 55 10.95 3.11 -18.25
CA ALA A 55 12.28 3.21 -17.69
C ALA A 55 12.49 2.14 -16.61
N PHE A 56 11.49 1.90 -15.76
CA PHE A 56 11.54 0.83 -14.77
C PHE A 56 11.60 -0.56 -15.40
N ALA A 57 10.87 -0.78 -16.50
CA ALA A 57 10.96 -2.04 -17.25
C ALA A 57 12.39 -2.31 -17.75
N LYS A 58 13.06 -1.28 -18.29
CA LYS A 58 14.48 -1.36 -18.68
C LYS A 58 15.38 -1.69 -17.49
N PHE A 59 15.17 -1.04 -16.35
CA PHE A 59 15.90 -1.32 -15.11
C PHE A 59 15.70 -2.78 -14.64
N MET A 60 14.46 -3.27 -14.70
CA MET A 60 14.11 -4.63 -14.27
C MET A 60 14.49 -5.71 -15.30
N GLY A 61 14.78 -5.32 -16.54
CA GLY A 61 15.08 -6.25 -17.64
C GLY A 61 13.84 -7.00 -18.15
N VAL A 62 12.67 -6.36 -18.11
CA VAL A 62 11.38 -6.92 -18.57
C VAL A 62 10.66 -5.95 -19.49
N THR A 63 9.48 -6.31 -19.99
CA THR A 63 8.65 -5.41 -20.82
C THR A 63 7.85 -4.44 -19.97
N GLN A 64 7.48 -3.28 -20.52
CA GLN A 64 6.62 -2.30 -19.83
C GLN A 64 5.23 -2.88 -19.52
N GLY A 65 4.69 -3.74 -20.39
CA GLY A 65 3.47 -4.49 -20.11
C GLY A 65 3.60 -5.42 -18.89
N MET A 66 4.79 -5.99 -18.64
CA MET A 66 5.03 -6.80 -17.44
C MET A 66 5.01 -5.93 -16.17
N ILE A 67 5.61 -4.74 -16.20
CA ILE A 67 5.54 -3.79 -15.08
C ILE A 67 4.09 -3.38 -14.81
N SER A 68 3.33 -3.07 -15.85
CA SER A 68 1.91 -2.73 -15.72
C SER A 68 1.11 -3.87 -15.03
N ARG A 69 1.38 -5.13 -15.39
CA ARG A 69 0.79 -6.28 -14.69
C ARG A 69 1.25 -6.41 -13.24
N TRP A 70 2.55 -6.25 -12.96
CA TRP A 70 3.05 -6.30 -11.59
C TRP A 70 2.39 -5.26 -10.69
N GLU A 71 2.09 -4.09 -11.25
CA GLU A 71 1.47 -2.97 -10.55
C GLU A 71 -0.07 -2.99 -10.59
N SER A 72 -0.70 -4.03 -11.17
CA SER A 72 -2.17 -4.12 -11.26
C SER A 72 -2.83 -4.52 -9.94
N GLY A 73 -2.09 -5.14 -9.02
CA GLY A 73 -2.64 -5.71 -7.78
C GLY A 73 -3.32 -7.08 -7.96
N THR A 74 -3.33 -7.63 -9.17
CA THR A 74 -3.99 -8.91 -9.50
C THR A 74 -3.04 -9.96 -10.06
N TYR A 75 -1.77 -9.60 -10.29
CA TYR A 75 -0.78 -10.52 -10.83
C TYR A 75 -0.32 -11.53 -9.78
N ASN A 76 -0.47 -12.82 -10.07
CA ASN A 76 0.00 -13.90 -9.20
C ASN A 76 1.51 -14.13 -9.38
N PHE A 77 2.31 -13.69 -8.42
CA PHE A 77 3.76 -13.82 -8.46
C PHE A 77 4.20 -15.23 -8.06
N SER A 78 5.12 -15.82 -8.81
CA SER A 78 5.91 -16.92 -8.27
C SER A 78 6.88 -16.38 -7.20
N ILE A 79 7.23 -17.21 -6.22
CA ILE A 79 8.19 -16.85 -5.17
C ILE A 79 9.53 -16.43 -5.79
N SER A 80 10.01 -17.14 -6.81
CA SER A 80 11.27 -16.82 -7.49
C SER A 80 11.25 -15.46 -8.17
N THR A 81 10.15 -15.11 -8.85
CA THR A 81 9.99 -13.78 -9.45
C THR A 81 9.94 -12.70 -8.37
N LEU A 82 9.20 -12.91 -7.27
CA LEU A 82 9.10 -11.94 -6.20
C LEU A 82 10.44 -11.67 -5.52
N ILE A 83 11.19 -12.72 -5.19
CA ILE A 83 12.55 -12.61 -4.64
C ILE A 83 13.45 -11.85 -5.62
N GLY A 84 13.45 -12.22 -6.91
CA GLY A 84 14.26 -11.53 -7.91
C GLY A 84 13.92 -10.04 -8.07
N ILE A 85 12.64 -9.66 -7.89
CA ILE A 85 12.22 -8.26 -7.84
C ILE A 85 12.77 -7.60 -6.58
N CYS A 86 12.61 -8.22 -5.42
CA CYS A 86 13.04 -7.70 -4.14
C CYS A 86 14.56 -7.43 -4.09
N GLU A 87 15.38 -8.38 -4.55
CA GLU A 87 16.83 -8.22 -4.64
C GLU A 87 17.22 -7.00 -5.48
N LYS A 88 16.63 -6.83 -6.67
CA LYS A 88 16.91 -5.67 -7.55
C LYS A 88 16.47 -4.34 -6.95
N LEU A 89 15.45 -4.34 -6.10
CA LEU A 89 14.91 -3.14 -5.45
C LEU A 89 15.48 -2.88 -4.06
N ASN A 90 16.43 -3.71 -3.61
CA ASN A 90 16.98 -3.70 -2.26
C ASN A 90 15.84 -3.74 -1.20
N LEU A 91 14.96 -4.73 -1.35
CA LEU A 91 13.87 -5.07 -0.43
C LEU A 91 14.13 -6.48 0.13
N SER A 92 13.80 -6.73 1.39
CA SER A 92 13.75 -8.11 1.91
C SER A 92 12.35 -8.70 1.74
N PHE A 93 12.29 -10.00 1.53
CA PHE A 93 11.06 -10.79 1.48
C PHE A 93 11.24 -12.07 2.30
N ASP A 94 10.67 -12.08 3.50
CA ASP A 94 10.81 -13.15 4.48
C ASP A 94 9.41 -13.65 4.91
N PRO A 95 8.85 -14.67 4.25
CA PRO A 95 7.53 -15.19 4.59
C PRO A 95 7.55 -15.87 5.96
N CYS A 96 6.55 -15.55 6.80
CA CYS A 96 6.37 -16.15 8.11
C CYS A 96 5.11 -17.02 8.11
N ILE A 97 5.26 -18.31 8.37
CA ILE A 97 4.16 -19.28 8.50
C ILE A 97 4.15 -19.74 9.95
N VAL A 98 3.04 -19.49 10.63
CA VAL A 98 2.83 -19.84 12.04
C VAL A 98 1.46 -20.46 12.21
N ASP A 99 1.31 -21.28 13.24
CA ASP A 99 0.02 -21.82 13.64
C ASP A 99 -0.97 -20.68 13.94
N ARG A 100 -2.22 -20.85 13.52
CA ARG A 100 -3.24 -19.80 13.58
C ARG A 100 -3.52 -19.37 15.02
N GLU A 101 -3.40 -20.30 15.95
CA GLU A 101 -3.57 -20.13 17.38
C GLU A 101 -2.50 -19.19 17.96
N LEU A 102 -1.29 -19.21 17.40
CA LEU A 102 -0.17 -18.35 17.81
C LEU A 102 -0.18 -16.98 17.12
N ALA A 103 -0.84 -16.86 15.97
CA ALA A 103 -0.90 -15.60 15.20
C ALA A 103 -1.59 -14.45 15.96
N ILE A 104 -2.45 -14.74 16.94
CA ILE A 104 -3.17 -13.73 17.73
C ILE A 104 -2.23 -12.98 18.71
N GLN A 105 -1.10 -13.60 19.11
CA GLN A 105 -0.19 -13.00 20.10
C GLN A 105 0.83 -12.01 19.51
N ASN A 106 1.00 -11.96 18.18
CA ASN A 106 2.06 -11.19 17.51
C ASN A 106 1.65 -9.82 16.93
N ILE A 107 0.42 -9.35 17.17
CA ILE A 107 -0.06 -8.05 16.63
C ILE A 107 0.71 -6.86 17.25
N ALA A 108 1.32 -7.01 18.42
CA ALA A 108 2.09 -5.94 19.08
C ALA A 108 3.50 -5.71 18.49
N PHE A 109 4.06 -6.66 17.74
CA PHE A 109 5.48 -6.63 17.31
C PHE A 109 5.69 -6.08 15.89
N VAL A 110 4.73 -6.26 14.98
CA VAL A 110 4.92 -6.01 13.53
C VAL A 110 4.61 -4.57 13.11
N MET A 111 3.99 -3.77 13.97
CA MET A 111 3.76 -2.34 13.68
C MET A 111 4.79 -1.47 14.41
N PRO A 112 5.70 -0.76 13.72
CA PRO A 112 6.33 0.39 14.36
C PRO A 112 5.21 1.32 14.83
N LYS A 113 5.24 1.73 16.10
CA LYS A 113 4.27 2.69 16.63
C LYS A 113 4.19 3.86 15.65
N LYS A 114 2.99 4.15 15.15
CA LYS A 114 2.74 5.29 14.26
C LYS A 114 3.44 6.51 14.88
N PRO A 115 4.34 7.22 14.18
CA PRO A 115 4.83 8.48 14.71
C PRO A 115 3.60 9.35 14.99
N SER A 116 3.56 9.93 16.18
CA SER A 116 2.49 10.79 16.63
C SER A 116 2.37 11.96 15.65
N ILE A 117 1.52 11.82 14.64
CA ILE A 117 1.10 12.93 13.79
C ILE A 117 0.22 13.79 14.67
N ASP A 118 0.75 14.96 15.04
CA ASP A 118 -0.02 15.99 15.73
C ASP A 118 -1.05 16.54 14.74
N ILE A 119 -2.32 16.49 15.13
CA ILE A 119 -3.46 16.89 14.30
C ILE A 119 -3.34 18.36 13.84
N LYS A 120 -2.52 19.17 14.53
CA LYS A 120 -2.23 20.56 14.15
C LYS A 120 -1.60 20.70 12.76
N ASP A 121 -0.82 19.74 12.29
CA ASP A 121 -0.14 19.82 10.98
C ASP A 121 -1.11 19.76 9.78
N TRP A 122 -2.35 19.30 10.01
CA TRP A 122 -3.37 19.18 8.97
C TRP A 122 -4.28 20.42 8.85
N VAL A 123 -4.31 21.26 9.87
CA VAL A 123 -5.17 22.46 9.90
C VAL A 123 -4.49 23.64 9.18
N ASP A 124 -3.17 23.60 9.04
CA ASP A 124 -2.36 24.68 8.44
C ASP A 124 -1.96 24.43 6.98
N TRP A 125 -2.38 23.31 6.37
CA TRP A 125 -2.15 23.09 4.94
C TRP A 125 -3.06 23.98 4.09
N LYS A 126 -2.50 25.11 3.61
CA LYS A 126 -3.07 25.89 2.51
C LYS A 126 -2.35 25.50 1.22
N PRO A 127 -3.04 24.99 0.18
CA PRO A 127 -2.43 24.88 -1.13
C PRO A 127 -2.15 26.30 -1.65
N SER A 128 -0.88 26.66 -1.83
CA SER A 128 -0.50 27.87 -2.53
C SER A 128 -0.81 27.69 -4.02
N MET A 129 -1.97 28.14 -4.48
CA MET A 129 -2.17 28.36 -5.90
C MET A 129 -1.47 29.66 -6.27
N ASN A 130 -0.19 29.56 -6.66
CA ASN A 130 0.53 30.61 -7.35
C ASN A 130 1.09 30.06 -8.67
N ASN A 131 0.48 30.55 -9.76
CA ASN A 131 1.05 30.89 -11.07
C ASN A 131 1.70 29.79 -11.92
N ALA A 132 0.94 29.32 -12.92
CA ALA A 132 1.48 29.11 -14.27
C ALA A 132 1.08 30.32 -15.12
N GLY A 133 2.02 31.24 -15.34
CA GLY A 133 1.91 32.29 -16.37
C GLY A 133 2.70 31.89 -17.60
N SER A 134 2.07 32.03 -18.77
CA SER A 134 2.63 32.33 -20.11
C SER A 134 1.44 32.21 -21.07
N GLU A 135 0.78 33.29 -21.49
CA GLU A 135 1.19 34.13 -22.63
C GLU A 135 1.92 33.33 -23.71
N ASP A 136 1.19 32.94 -24.76
CA ASP A 136 1.71 32.80 -26.12
C ASP A 136 0.58 32.98 -27.15
N ALA A 137 0.61 34.17 -27.76
CA ALA A 137 0.28 34.53 -29.15
C ALA A 137 -0.80 33.76 -29.93
N ALA A 138 -1.93 34.42 -30.21
CA ALA A 138 -2.34 34.88 -31.55
C ALA A 138 -3.62 35.71 -31.47
#